data_AF-A0A949PJP9-F1
#
_entry.id   AF-A0A949PJP9-F1
#
_cell.length_a   1.000
_cell.length_b   1.000
_cell.length_c   1.000
_cell.angle_alpha   90.00
_cell.angle_beta   90.00
_cell.angle_gamma   90.00
#
_symmetry.space_group_name_H-M   'P 1'
#
loop_
_entity.id
_entity.type
_entity.pdbx_description
1 polymer ?
#
loop_
_entity_poly.entity_id
_entity_poly.type
_entity_poly.pdbx_seq_one_letter_code
_entity_poly.pdbx_strand_id
1 'polypeptide(L)'
;MRAYATWIGIAVLCLIVYLAGDGLAAIFQFDRDAITRGEYWRLLTSHVTHLSFAHLTLNLLALALCTYVANPKHAVAYILAMWLWLMAFTGVGLYFYALDLNYYVGLSGALHGALLIAIVPSPYYSRFIRVLVVIVILGKVMWEQTSFYNDMGNAELIGGRTEARSHMLGAIAGLIWVLGYGLWKVYEQRKQSLEDE
;
A
#
# COMPACT_ATOMS: atom_id res chain seq x y z
N MET A 1 8.65 19.20 5.91
CA MET A 1 9.21 18.32 6.97
C MET A 1 8.16 17.42 7.61
N ARG A 2 7.00 17.93 8.07
CA ARG A 2 5.98 17.10 8.76
C ARG A 2 5.40 15.95 7.92
N ALA A 3 5.20 16.15 6.62
CA ALA A 3 4.72 15.12 5.71
C ALA A 3 5.70 13.94 5.56
N TYR A 4 7.01 14.18 5.54
CA TYR A 4 8.00 13.09 5.45
C TYR A 4 8.11 12.28 6.73
N ALA A 5 7.83 12.90 7.88
CA ALA A 5 7.86 12.22 9.17
C ALA A 5 6.87 11.05 9.25
N THR A 6 5.72 11.11 8.57
CA THR A 6 4.76 9.99 8.56
C THR A 6 5.26 8.80 7.75
N TRP A 7 5.92 9.04 6.60
CA TRP A 7 6.51 7.97 5.80
C TRP A 7 7.68 7.31 6.54
N ILE A 8 8.54 8.11 7.17
CA ILE A 8 9.62 7.62 8.03
C ILE A 8 9.04 6.85 9.22
N GLY A 9 7.95 7.33 9.81
CA GLY A 9 7.26 6.65 10.91
C GLY A 9 6.79 5.24 10.52
N ILE A 10 6.29 5.05 9.30
CA ILE A 10 5.91 3.73 8.78
C ILE A 10 7.15 2.85 8.57
N ALA A 11 8.22 3.41 8.01
CA ALA A 11 9.48 2.67 7.85
C ALA A 11 10.02 2.17 9.21
N VAL A 12 10.03 3.06 10.21
CA VAL A 12 10.45 2.75 11.58
C VAL A 12 9.52 1.73 12.22
N LEU A 13 8.20 1.83 12.01
CA LEU A 13 7.25 0.84 12.51
C LEU A 13 7.52 -0.55 11.92
N CYS A 14 7.71 -0.67 10.60
CA CYS A 14 8.06 -1.93 9.96
C CYS A 14 9.38 -2.51 10.51
N LEU A 15 10.38 -1.65 10.74
CA LEU A 15 11.66 -2.06 11.31
C LEU A 15 11.51 -2.54 12.76
N ILE A 16 10.77 -1.81 13.60
CA ILE A 16 10.49 -2.21 15.00
C ILE A 16 9.76 -3.55 15.03
N VAL A 17 8.73 -3.73 14.21
CA VAL A 17 7.95 -4.97 14.16
C VAL A 17 8.84 -6.15 13.73
N TYR A 18 9.71 -5.94 12.74
CA TYR A 18 10.65 -6.96 12.30
C TYR A 18 11.68 -7.31 13.39
N LEU A 19 12.27 -6.32 14.05
CA LEU A 19 13.28 -6.53 15.10
C LEU A 19 12.71 -7.13 16.39
N ALA A 20 11.41 -6.97 16.64
CA ALA A 20 10.73 -7.61 17.76
C ALA A 20 10.63 -9.15 17.61
N GLY A 21 10.90 -9.67 16.40
CA GLY A 21 11.02 -11.09 16.12
C GLY A 21 9.68 -11.84 15.95
N ASP A 22 9.80 -13.16 15.86
CA ASP A 22 8.72 -14.05 15.40
C ASP A 22 7.47 -14.01 16.29
N GLY A 23 7.63 -13.75 17.59
CA GLY A 23 6.52 -13.64 18.53
C GLY A 23 5.55 -12.52 18.15
N LEU A 24 6.08 -11.32 17.84
CA LEU A 24 5.23 -10.21 17.40
C LEU A 24 4.72 -10.42 15.98
N ALA A 25 5.55 -11.00 15.10
CA ALA A 25 5.14 -11.36 13.74
C ALA A 25 3.91 -12.30 13.75
N ALA A 26 3.89 -13.31 14.62
CA ALA A 26 2.77 -14.24 14.76
C ALA A 26 1.48 -13.58 15.27
N ILE A 27 1.57 -12.50 16.05
CA ILE A 27 0.41 -11.72 16.52
C ILE A 27 -0.11 -10.77 15.44
N PHE A 28 0.79 -10.24 14.61
CA PHE A 28 0.47 -9.18 13.65
C PHE A 28 0.11 -9.71 12.26
N GLN A 29 0.64 -10.85 11.86
CA GLN A 29 0.37 -11.43 10.55
C GLN A 29 -1.12 -11.64 10.34
N PHE A 30 -1.53 -11.54 9.08
CA PHE A 30 -2.83 -12.00 8.66
C PHE A 30 -2.86 -13.50 8.95
N ASP A 31 -3.82 -13.91 9.77
CA ASP A 31 -4.12 -15.30 10.08
C ASP A 31 -5.64 -15.42 9.99
N ARG A 32 -6.12 -16.14 8.98
CA ARG A 32 -7.55 -16.21 8.65
C ARG A 32 -8.38 -16.75 9.82
N ASP A 33 -7.87 -17.77 10.51
CA ASP A 33 -8.58 -18.40 11.61
C ASP A 33 -8.65 -17.46 12.81
N ALA A 34 -7.56 -16.75 13.11
CA ALA A 34 -7.54 -15.74 14.17
C ALA A 34 -8.47 -14.56 13.85
N ILE A 35 -8.48 -14.07 12.61
CA ILE A 35 -9.40 -13.02 12.17
C ILE A 35 -10.86 -13.47 12.37
N THR A 36 -11.18 -14.72 12.03
CA THR A 36 -12.53 -15.29 12.22
C THR A 36 -12.93 -15.35 13.70
N ARG A 37 -11.95 -15.46 14.60
CA ARG A 37 -12.15 -15.41 16.06
C ARG A 37 -12.18 -13.99 16.65
N GLY A 38 -12.15 -12.95 15.81
CA GLY A 38 -12.27 -11.55 16.22
C GLY A 38 -10.97 -10.76 16.28
N GLU A 39 -9.84 -11.34 15.85
CA GLU A 39 -8.54 -10.65 15.82
C GLU A 39 -8.39 -9.71 14.60
N TYR A 40 -9.36 -8.80 14.41
CA TYR A 40 -9.48 -7.97 13.20
C TYR A 40 -8.30 -7.01 12.98
N TRP A 41 -7.51 -6.70 14.01
CA TRP A 41 -6.29 -5.88 13.84
C TRP A 41 -5.32 -6.51 12.84
N ARG A 42 -5.34 -7.84 12.68
CA ARG A 42 -4.50 -8.58 11.72
C ARG A 42 -4.74 -8.19 10.28
N LEU A 43 -5.91 -7.64 9.95
CA LEU A 43 -6.20 -7.07 8.63
C LEU A 43 -5.35 -5.83 8.33
N LEU A 44 -4.91 -5.11 9.36
CA LEU A 44 -4.05 -3.93 9.24
C LEU A 44 -2.60 -4.26 9.56
N THR A 45 -2.34 -4.92 10.68
CA THR A 45 -0.99 -5.14 11.19
C THR A 45 -0.16 -6.06 10.30
N SER A 46 -0.78 -6.92 9.50
CA SER A 46 -0.09 -7.80 8.55
C SER A 46 0.80 -7.02 7.59
N HIS A 47 0.42 -5.78 7.27
CA HIS A 47 1.13 -4.94 6.32
C HIS A 47 2.45 -4.38 6.87
N VAL A 48 2.65 -4.35 8.19
CA VAL A 48 3.92 -3.90 8.81
C VAL A 48 4.81 -5.07 9.23
N THR A 49 4.32 -6.30 9.11
CA THR A 49 5.07 -7.54 9.35
C THR A 49 5.76 -8.01 8.07
N HIS A 50 6.93 -8.63 8.17
CA HIS A 50 7.73 -9.10 7.03
C HIS A 50 8.37 -10.46 7.34
N LEU A 51 8.49 -11.31 6.31
CA LEU A 51 9.02 -12.68 6.40
C LEU A 51 10.54 -12.73 6.60
N SER A 52 11.27 -11.79 6.00
CA SER A 52 12.73 -11.77 6.00
C SER A 52 13.26 -10.34 5.94
N PHE A 53 14.54 -10.17 6.26
CA PHE A 53 15.21 -8.87 6.15
C PHE A 53 15.23 -8.36 4.70
N ALA A 54 15.39 -9.26 3.73
CA ALA A 54 15.34 -8.90 2.31
C ALA A 54 13.93 -8.44 1.91
N HIS A 55 12.88 -9.13 2.38
CA HIS A 55 11.50 -8.69 2.16
C HIS A 55 11.24 -7.31 2.76
N LEU A 56 11.66 -7.06 4.01
CA LEU A 56 11.58 -5.75 4.65
C LEU A 56 12.31 -4.69 3.81
N THR A 57 13.55 -4.95 3.43
CA THR A 57 14.39 -4.00 2.70
C THR A 57 13.76 -3.60 1.36
N LEU A 58 13.25 -4.57 0.59
CA LEU A 58 12.57 -4.29 -0.68
C LEU A 58 11.34 -3.39 -0.47
N ASN A 59 10.55 -3.63 0.58
CA ASN A 59 9.41 -2.77 0.93
C ASN A 59 9.85 -1.37 1.37
N LEU A 60 10.92 -1.26 2.16
CA LEU A 60 11.44 0.04 2.59
C LEU A 60 12.01 0.85 1.42
N LEU A 61 12.64 0.22 0.43
CA LEU A 61 13.09 0.88 -0.80
C LEU A 61 11.91 1.38 -1.64
N ALA A 62 10.87 0.57 -1.79
CA ALA A 62 9.63 0.99 -2.46
C ALA A 62 8.92 2.12 -1.69
N LEU A 63 8.93 2.08 -0.36
CA LEU A 63 8.42 3.15 0.50
C LEU A 63 9.23 4.44 0.33
N ALA A 64 10.55 4.35 0.26
CA ALA A 64 11.42 5.49 -0.01
C ALA A 64 11.14 6.11 -1.39
N LEU A 65 10.92 5.28 -2.42
CA LEU A 65 10.49 5.75 -3.74
C LEU A 65 9.14 6.47 -3.69
N CYS A 66 8.15 5.90 -2.99
CA CYS A 66 6.85 6.57 -2.81
C CYS A 66 7.02 7.92 -2.08
N THR A 67 7.88 7.96 -1.06
CA THR A 67 8.21 9.17 -0.31
C THR A 67 8.85 10.25 -1.19
N TYR A 68 9.75 9.85 -2.09
CA TYR A 68 10.40 10.76 -3.04
C TYR A 68 9.40 11.37 -4.04
N VAL A 69 8.45 10.58 -4.54
CA VAL A 69 7.43 11.02 -5.49
C VAL A 69 6.30 11.82 -4.82
N ALA A 70 6.03 11.54 -3.54
CA ALA A 70 4.91 12.12 -2.80
C ALA A 70 5.03 13.64 -2.64
N ASN A 71 3.88 14.32 -2.69
CA ASN A 71 3.82 15.76 -2.50
C ASN A 71 4.07 16.14 -1.03
N PRO A 72 5.15 16.88 -0.69
CA PRO A 72 5.47 17.24 0.69
C PRO A 72 4.48 18.24 1.31
N LYS A 73 3.60 18.85 0.51
CA LYS A 73 2.57 19.79 0.97
C LYS A 73 1.31 19.12 1.48
N HIS A 74 1.16 17.80 1.32
CA HIS A 74 0.00 17.09 1.88
C HIS A 74 0.02 17.15 3.41
N ALA A 75 -1.15 17.36 4.00
CA ALA A 75 -1.32 17.36 5.45
C ALA A 75 -1.03 15.97 6.03
N VAL A 76 -0.56 15.92 7.27
CA VAL A 76 -0.31 14.66 8.01
C VAL A 76 -1.57 13.79 8.05
N ALA A 77 -2.73 14.40 8.32
CA ALA A 77 -4.02 13.70 8.34
C ALA A 77 -4.35 13.02 7.00
N TYR A 78 -4.04 13.66 5.87
CA TYR A 78 -4.23 13.06 4.55
C TYR A 78 -3.36 11.81 4.39
N ILE A 79 -2.08 11.87 4.77
CA ILE A 79 -1.15 10.75 4.61
C ILE A 79 -1.55 9.58 5.53
N LEU A 80 -1.97 9.86 6.77
CA LEU A 80 -2.46 8.83 7.70
C LEU A 80 -3.75 8.17 7.20
N ALA A 81 -4.72 8.97 6.75
CA ALA A 81 -5.97 8.44 6.20
C ALA A 81 -5.73 7.61 4.93
N MET A 82 -4.79 8.05 4.08
CA MET A 82 -4.37 7.31 2.89
C MET A 82 -3.80 5.94 3.25
N TRP A 83 -2.86 5.87 4.20
CA TRP A 83 -2.25 4.61 4.61
C TRP A 83 -3.27 3.67 5.28
N LEU A 84 -4.12 4.22 6.16
CA LEU A 84 -5.20 3.46 6.77
C LEU A 84 -6.13 2.88 5.70
N TRP A 85 -6.51 3.68 4.70
CA TRP A 85 -7.33 3.23 3.58
C TRP A 85 -6.67 2.10 2.78
N LEU A 86 -5.41 2.30 2.36
CA LEU A 86 -4.68 1.32 1.56
C LEU A 86 -4.52 -0.02 2.29
N MET A 87 -4.15 0.02 3.58
CA MET A 87 -3.98 -1.18 4.40
C MET A 87 -5.33 -1.84 4.68
N ALA A 88 -6.36 -1.07 5.09
CA ALA A 88 -7.68 -1.61 5.37
C ALA A 88 -8.30 -2.26 4.12
N PHE A 89 -8.29 -1.55 2.99
CA PHE A 89 -8.86 -2.07 1.75
C PHE A 89 -8.13 -3.33 1.27
N THR A 90 -6.80 -3.36 1.36
CA THR A 90 -6.02 -4.53 0.96
C THR A 90 -6.28 -5.71 1.91
N GLY A 91 -6.18 -5.52 3.22
CA GLY A 91 -6.41 -6.59 4.20
C GLY A 91 -7.84 -7.14 4.20
N VAL A 92 -8.85 -6.25 4.19
CA VAL A 92 -10.26 -6.64 4.07
C VAL A 92 -10.53 -7.31 2.72
N GLY A 93 -9.97 -6.76 1.64
CA GLY A 93 -10.07 -7.34 0.31
C GLY A 93 -9.50 -8.74 0.26
N LEU A 94 -8.31 -8.99 0.83
CA LEU A 94 -7.72 -10.33 0.92
C LEU A 94 -8.61 -11.27 1.73
N TYR A 95 -9.18 -10.81 2.84
CA TYR A 95 -10.07 -11.64 3.65
C TYR A 95 -11.31 -12.12 2.88
N PHE A 96 -11.94 -11.27 2.07
CA PHE A 96 -13.15 -11.62 1.32
C PHE A 96 -12.89 -12.21 -0.07
N TYR A 97 -11.78 -11.88 -0.71
CA TYR A 97 -11.48 -12.29 -2.10
C TYR A 97 -10.51 -13.47 -2.17
N ALA A 98 -9.48 -13.51 -1.33
CA ALA A 98 -8.49 -14.59 -1.32
C ALA A 98 -8.89 -15.67 -0.30
N LEU A 99 -9.97 -16.39 -0.60
CA LEU A 99 -10.56 -17.38 0.32
C LEU A 99 -9.61 -18.53 0.67
N ASP A 100 -8.64 -18.82 -0.19
CA ASP A 100 -7.58 -19.82 0.01
C ASP A 100 -6.40 -19.32 0.86
N LEU A 101 -6.36 -18.02 1.18
CA LEU A 101 -5.25 -17.40 1.89
C LEU A 101 -5.40 -17.58 3.41
N ASN A 102 -4.48 -18.32 4.01
CA ASN A 102 -4.41 -18.51 5.47
C ASN A 102 -3.50 -17.49 6.14
N TYR A 103 -2.32 -17.26 5.56
CA TYR A 103 -1.29 -16.39 6.12
C TYR A 103 -0.84 -15.32 5.12
N TYR A 104 -0.66 -14.09 5.59
CA TYR A 104 -0.14 -12.99 4.78
C TYR A 104 0.60 -11.94 5.61
N VAL A 105 1.69 -11.43 5.05
CA VAL A 105 2.44 -10.30 5.58
C VAL A 105 2.99 -9.44 4.43
N GLY A 106 3.29 -8.17 4.72
CA GLY A 106 4.04 -7.29 3.83
C GLY A 106 3.28 -6.02 3.42
N LEU A 107 4.04 -4.95 3.23
CA LEU A 107 3.51 -3.63 2.88
C LEU A 107 3.25 -3.47 1.37
N SER A 108 3.74 -4.41 0.55
CA SER A 108 3.87 -4.26 -0.90
C SER A 108 2.53 -4.01 -1.59
N GLY A 109 1.44 -4.64 -1.13
CA GLY A 109 0.09 -4.36 -1.63
C GLY A 109 -0.26 -2.88 -1.51
N ALA A 110 -0.23 -2.35 -0.29
CA ALA A 110 -0.48 -0.93 -0.02
C ALA A 110 0.49 0.00 -0.78
N LEU A 111 1.76 -0.39 -0.96
CA LEU A 111 2.74 0.40 -1.70
C LEU A 111 2.41 0.61 -3.18
N HIS A 112 1.79 -0.37 -3.85
CA HIS A 112 1.34 -0.19 -5.25
C HIS A 112 0.29 0.93 -5.33
N GLY A 113 -0.64 0.97 -4.39
CA GLY A 113 -1.62 2.05 -4.29
C GLY A 113 -0.99 3.38 -3.89
N ALA A 114 -0.08 3.38 -2.91
CA ALA A 114 0.63 4.57 -2.47
C ALA A 114 1.40 5.25 -3.60
N LEU A 115 2.07 4.47 -4.46
CA LEU A 115 2.78 5.01 -5.61
C LEU A 115 1.83 5.64 -6.64
N LEU A 116 0.66 5.04 -6.90
CA LEU A 116 -0.37 5.62 -7.76
C LEU A 116 -0.90 6.94 -7.18
N ILE A 117 -1.18 6.98 -5.88
CA ILE A 117 -1.63 8.20 -5.18
C ILE A 117 -0.55 9.28 -5.20
N ALA A 118 0.72 8.91 -5.12
CA ALA A 118 1.83 9.85 -5.19
C ALA A 118 2.01 10.41 -6.61
N ILE A 119 2.02 9.55 -7.64
CA ILE A 119 2.41 9.94 -9.01
C ILE A 119 1.29 10.62 -9.79
N VAL A 120 0.04 10.13 -9.71
CA VAL A 120 -1.05 10.59 -10.59
C VAL A 120 -1.35 12.08 -10.43
N PRO A 121 -1.57 12.62 -9.21
CA PRO A 121 -1.82 14.04 -9.01
C PRO A 121 -0.54 14.87 -8.90
N SER A 122 0.64 14.27 -9.12
CA SER A 122 1.90 14.97 -8.85
C SER A 122 2.11 16.15 -9.80
N PRO A 123 2.39 17.35 -9.26
CA PRO A 123 2.75 18.52 -10.07
C PRO A 123 4.22 18.53 -10.48
N TYR A 124 5.04 17.62 -9.93
CA TYR A 124 6.50 17.61 -10.11
C TYR A 124 6.96 16.82 -11.33
N TYR A 125 6.08 16.02 -11.93
CA TYR A 125 6.40 15.15 -13.07
C TYR A 125 5.54 15.50 -14.28
N SER A 126 6.14 15.41 -15.47
CA SER A 126 5.43 15.64 -16.73
C SER A 126 4.30 14.63 -16.92
N ARG A 127 3.27 15.01 -17.70
CA ARG A 127 2.14 14.11 -18.02
C ARG A 127 2.62 12.77 -18.58
N PHE A 128 3.65 12.79 -19.42
CA PHE A 128 4.26 11.59 -19.99
C PHE A 128 4.79 10.65 -18.89
N ILE A 129 5.62 11.16 -17.98
CA ILE A 129 6.19 10.34 -16.89
C ILE A 129 5.11 9.77 -16.00
N ARG A 130 4.10 10.57 -15.63
CA ARG A 130 2.99 10.08 -14.79
C ARG A 130 2.24 8.93 -15.47
N VAL A 131 1.90 9.08 -16.75
CA VAL A 131 1.20 8.04 -17.52
C VAL A 131 2.08 6.80 -17.68
N LEU A 132 3.36 6.97 -17.98
CA LEU A 132 4.30 5.85 -18.11
C LEU A 132 4.38 5.04 -16.82
N VAL A 133 4.56 5.69 -15.67
CA VAL A 133 4.62 5.02 -14.36
C VAL A 133 3.31 4.28 -14.06
N VAL A 134 2.15 4.90 -14.33
CA VAL A 134 0.85 4.24 -14.16
C VAL A 134 0.74 2.99 -15.04
N ILE A 135 1.11 3.09 -16.32
CA ILE A 135 1.08 1.94 -17.25
C ILE A 135 2.00 0.82 -16.76
N VAL A 136 3.21 1.15 -16.28
CA VAL A 136 4.15 0.17 -15.75
C VAL A 136 3.58 -0.54 -14.52
N ILE A 137 3.00 0.21 -13.57
CA ILE A 137 2.41 -0.37 -12.36
C ILE A 137 1.23 -1.27 -12.72
N LEU A 138 0.29 -0.78 -13.53
CA LEU A 138 -0.91 -1.55 -13.89
C LEU A 138 -0.57 -2.74 -14.78
N GLY A 139 0.35 -2.58 -15.74
CA GLY A 139 0.82 -3.67 -16.59
C GLY A 139 1.49 -4.77 -15.78
N LYS A 140 2.36 -4.41 -14.81
CA LYS A 140 2.93 -5.36 -13.85
C LYS A 140 1.83 -6.10 -13.08
N VAL A 141 0.90 -5.36 -12.46
CA VAL A 141 -0.16 -5.95 -11.64
C VAL A 141 -1.03 -6.89 -12.46
N MET A 142 -1.39 -6.51 -13.68
CA MET A 142 -2.15 -7.35 -14.61
C MET A 142 -1.40 -8.63 -14.98
N TRP A 143 -0.10 -8.51 -15.28
CA TRP A 143 0.77 -9.67 -15.55
C TRP A 143 0.81 -10.64 -14.36
N GLU A 144 0.91 -10.12 -13.13
CA GLU A 144 0.91 -10.91 -11.89
C GLU A 144 -0.39 -11.68 -11.67
N GLN A 145 -1.51 -11.31 -12.30
CA GLN A 145 -2.77 -12.05 -12.22
C GLN A 145 -2.90 -13.17 -13.26
N THR A 146 -1.92 -13.33 -14.15
CA THR A 146 -1.96 -14.37 -15.18
C THR A 146 -1.32 -15.67 -14.70
N SER A 147 -1.63 -16.79 -15.36
CA SER A 147 -0.99 -18.09 -15.10
C SER A 147 0.51 -18.13 -15.43
N PHE A 148 1.05 -17.10 -16.09
CA PHE A 148 2.47 -17.01 -16.44
C PHE A 148 3.33 -16.42 -15.32
N TYR A 149 2.70 -15.80 -14.31
CA TYR A 149 3.43 -15.25 -13.18
C TYR A 149 3.86 -16.36 -12.21
N ASN A 150 5.15 -16.40 -11.90
CA ASN A 150 5.70 -17.31 -10.89
C ASN A 150 5.75 -16.58 -9.53
N ASP A 151 4.70 -16.77 -8.72
CA ASP A 151 4.59 -16.20 -7.37
C ASP A 151 5.61 -16.75 -6.36
N MET A 152 6.24 -17.88 -6.69
CA MET A 152 7.35 -18.49 -5.95
C MET A 152 8.72 -18.06 -6.48
N GLY A 153 8.79 -17.28 -7.57
CA GLY A 153 10.05 -16.94 -8.25
C GLY A 153 11.07 -16.20 -7.38
N ASN A 154 10.62 -15.51 -6.34
CA ASN A 154 11.47 -14.82 -5.37
C ASN A 154 11.37 -15.40 -3.95
N ALA A 155 10.81 -16.61 -3.79
CA ALA A 155 10.51 -17.17 -2.47
C ALA A 155 11.78 -17.37 -1.61
N GLU A 156 12.92 -17.74 -2.22
CA GLU A 156 14.19 -17.87 -1.52
C GLU A 156 14.70 -16.53 -0.96
N LEU A 157 14.46 -15.44 -1.70
CA LEU A 157 14.86 -14.09 -1.28
C LEU A 157 13.89 -13.50 -0.25
N ILE A 158 12.59 -13.60 -0.51
CA ILE A 158 11.54 -12.97 0.28
C ILE A 158 11.18 -13.80 1.52
N GLY A 159 11.47 -15.11 1.51
CA GLY A 159 11.10 -16.04 2.58
C GLY A 159 9.71 -16.66 2.42
N GLY A 160 9.06 -16.50 1.26
CA GLY A 160 7.74 -17.07 0.98
C GLY A 160 7.13 -16.64 -0.33
N ARG A 161 5.93 -17.17 -0.61
CA ARG A 161 5.13 -16.87 -1.81
C ARG A 161 4.72 -15.40 -1.86
N THR A 162 4.86 -14.78 -3.02
CA THR A 162 4.37 -13.41 -3.24
C THR A 162 2.86 -13.42 -3.46
N GLU A 163 2.08 -12.77 -2.58
CA GLU A 163 0.62 -12.70 -2.73
C GLU A 163 0.21 -11.63 -3.74
N ALA A 164 0.16 -12.02 -5.02
CA ALA A 164 -0.16 -11.14 -6.16
C ALA A 164 -1.52 -10.44 -6.04
N ARG A 165 -2.52 -11.05 -5.37
CA ARG A 165 -3.84 -10.42 -5.19
C ARG A 165 -3.75 -9.20 -4.28
N SER A 166 -2.78 -9.17 -3.36
CA SER A 166 -2.54 -7.99 -2.52
C SER A 166 -2.07 -6.78 -3.33
N HIS A 167 -1.25 -7.00 -4.37
CA HIS A 167 -0.80 -5.93 -5.28
C HIS A 167 -1.98 -5.36 -6.09
N MET A 168 -2.84 -6.24 -6.59
CA MET A 168 -4.07 -5.85 -7.30
C MET A 168 -4.99 -5.02 -6.40
N LEU A 169 -5.31 -5.53 -5.20
CA LEU A 169 -6.20 -4.84 -4.25
C LEU A 169 -5.64 -3.49 -3.82
N GLY A 170 -4.34 -3.41 -3.54
CA GLY A 170 -3.70 -2.15 -3.21
C GLY A 170 -3.68 -1.15 -4.38
N ALA A 171 -3.45 -1.62 -5.61
CA ALA A 171 -3.56 -0.76 -6.80
C ALA A 171 -4.99 -0.22 -6.99
N ILE A 172 -6.01 -1.07 -6.82
CA ILE A 172 -7.43 -0.67 -6.85
C ILE A 172 -7.72 0.38 -5.77
N ALA A 173 -7.28 0.13 -4.53
CA ALA A 173 -7.43 1.08 -3.42
C ALA A 173 -6.81 2.44 -3.75
N GLY A 174 -5.62 2.43 -4.38
CA GLY A 174 -4.94 3.63 -4.83
C GLY A 174 -5.72 4.41 -5.89
N LEU A 175 -6.25 3.72 -6.90
CA LEU A 175 -7.07 4.33 -7.94
C LEU A 175 -8.37 4.94 -7.37
N ILE A 176 -9.05 4.22 -6.48
CA ILE A 176 -10.25 4.72 -5.80
C ILE A 176 -9.93 6.01 -5.02
N TRP A 177 -8.82 6.03 -4.28
CA TRP A 177 -8.40 7.21 -3.54
C TRP A 177 -8.10 8.39 -4.46
N VAL A 178 -7.36 8.17 -5.55
CA VAL A 178 -7.05 9.21 -6.54
C VAL A 178 -8.33 9.81 -7.14
N LEU A 179 -9.28 8.96 -7.53
CA LEU A 179 -10.56 9.41 -8.08
C LEU A 179 -11.38 10.19 -7.04
N GLY A 180 -11.55 9.64 -5.83
CA GLY A 180 -12.33 10.28 -4.76
C GLY A 180 -11.75 11.63 -4.33
N TYR A 181 -10.44 11.70 -4.10
CA TYR A 181 -9.79 12.96 -3.74
C TYR A 181 -9.77 13.98 -4.89
N GLY A 182 -9.64 13.51 -6.14
CA GLY A 182 -9.76 14.36 -7.32
C GLY A 182 -11.15 15.00 -7.44
N LEU A 183 -12.21 14.20 -7.27
CA LEU A 183 -13.59 14.68 -7.31
C LEU A 183 -13.88 15.65 -6.16
N TRP A 184 -13.40 15.36 -4.94
CA TRP A 184 -13.51 16.27 -3.80
C TRP A 184 -12.90 17.64 -4.12
N LYS A 185 -11.68 17.66 -4.68
CA LYS A 185 -11.00 18.92 -5.01
C LYS A 185 -11.77 19.74 -6.04
N VAL A 186 -12.31 19.11 -7.07
CA VAL A 186 -13.14 19.79 -8.08
C VAL A 186 -14.41 20.37 -7.43
N TYR A 187 -15.03 19.63 -6.52
CA TYR A 187 -16.20 20.09 -5.77
C TYR A 187 -15.88 21.33 -4.91
N GLU A 188 -14.82 21.30 -4.10
CA GLU A 188 -14.42 22.43 -3.26
C GLU A 188 -14.09 23.68 -4.08
N GLN A 189 -13.38 23.52 -5.20
CA GLN A 189 -13.07 24.63 -6.10
C GLN A 189 -14.33 25.29 -6.67
N ARG A 190 -15.33 24.50 -7.06
CA ARG A 190 -16.61 25.01 -7.57
C ARG A 190 -17.46 25.65 -6.48
N LYS A 191 -17.45 25.09 -5.27
CA LYS A 191 -18.17 25.65 -4.13
C LYS A 191 -17.62 27.03 -3.80
N GLN A 192 -16.30 27.16 -3.71
CA GLN A 192 -15.65 28.44 -3.41
C GLN A 192 -15.93 29.49 -4.49
N SER A 193 -15.91 29.13 -5.78
CA SER A 193 -16.25 30.09 -6.85
C SER A 193 -17.69 30.61 -6.79
N LEU A 194 -18.63 29.84 -6.22
CA LEU A 194 -20.02 30.26 -6.04
C LEU A 194 -20.23 31.10 -4.77
N GLU A 195 -19.35 30.98 -3.77
CA GLU A 195 -19.38 31.78 -2.54
C GLU A 195 -18.69 33.15 -2.73
N ASP A 196 -17.81 33.27 -3.73
CA ASP A 196 -17.09 34.50 -4.09
C ASP A 196 -17.85 35.39 -5.11
N GLU A 197 -18.96 34.90 -5.69
CA GLU A 197 -19.89 35.64 -6.59
C GLU A 197 -21.02 36.34 -5.81
#